data_AF-A0A0G1MTM2-F1
#
_entry.id   AF-A0A0G1MTM2-F1
#
_cell.length_a   1.000
_cell.length_b   1.000
_cell.length_c   1.000
_cell.angle_alpha   90.00
_cell.angle_beta   90.00
_cell.angle_gamma   90.00
#
_symmetry.space_group_name_H-M   'P 1'
#
loop_
_entity.id
_entity.type
_entity.pdbx_description
1 polymer ?
#
loop_
_entity_poly.entity_id
_entity_poly.type
_entity_poly.pdbx_seq_one_letter_code
_entity_poly.pdbx_strand_id
1 'polypeptide(L)'
;RKGITDTILFDENAVHEKYGFDPAFLPDYKALMGDPSDNYGGVPGIGPKTAQMLIMRFKTVENVYAYLTESEEGQALGDVLPASLEIKLKAGKEDAFLSKKLAVIRKDVPLDIDLTSENYPVGVTQAARDFFEQMGFSSLLKRVDSGNGKDHPMKKKIVKSSKPALRLFD
;
A
#
# COMPACT_ATOMS: atom_id res chain seq x y z
N ARG A 1 9.70 18.02 -11.85
CA ARG A 1 9.02 16.74 -12.15
C ARG A 1 10.07 15.64 -12.07
N LYS A 2 10.00 14.75 -11.07
CA LYS A 2 10.91 13.58 -10.96
C LYS A 2 10.35 12.48 -11.87
N GLY A 3 11.13 12.06 -12.88
CA GLY A 3 10.71 11.10 -13.90
C GLY A 3 10.96 9.64 -13.51
N ILE A 4 10.80 8.74 -14.49
CA ILE A 4 10.99 7.28 -14.39
C ILE A 4 12.41 6.88 -13.96
N THR A 5 13.37 7.80 -14.01
CA THR A 5 14.78 7.60 -13.61
C THR A 5 14.98 7.26 -12.13
N ASP A 6 14.00 7.58 -11.27
CA ASP A 6 14.04 7.33 -9.83
C ASP A 6 13.08 6.20 -9.38
N THR A 7 12.60 5.34 -10.30
CA THR A 7 11.76 4.20 -9.89
C THR A 7 12.59 3.21 -9.08
N ILE A 8 12.09 2.89 -7.88
CA ILE A 8 12.65 1.87 -7.00
C ILE A 8 11.85 0.58 -7.14
N LEU A 9 12.54 -0.56 -7.12
CA LEU A 9 11.88 -1.84 -6.89
C LEU A 9 11.40 -1.83 -5.43
N PHE A 10 10.09 -1.92 -5.23
CA PHE A 10 9.47 -1.90 -3.89
C PHE A 10 8.92 -3.29 -3.58
N ASP A 11 9.80 -4.15 -3.06
CA ASP A 11 9.51 -5.53 -2.70
C ASP A 11 9.01 -5.66 -1.24
N GLU A 12 8.78 -6.89 -0.78
CA GLU A 12 8.31 -7.17 0.58
C GLU A 12 9.26 -6.63 1.66
N ASN A 13 10.58 -6.71 1.42
CA ASN A 13 11.57 -6.16 2.33
C ASN A 13 11.47 -4.64 2.40
N ALA A 14 11.31 -3.96 1.26
CA ALA A 14 11.12 -2.51 1.23
C ALA A 14 9.82 -2.06 1.94
N VAL A 15 8.76 -2.88 1.87
CA VAL A 15 7.53 -2.66 2.66
C VAL A 15 7.83 -2.78 4.15
N HIS A 16 8.48 -3.87 4.57
CA HIS A 16 8.81 -4.10 5.97
C HIS A 16 9.75 -3.02 6.53
N GLU A 17 10.78 -2.59 5.77
CA GLU A 17 11.68 -1.48 6.15
C GLU A 17 10.92 -0.16 6.33
N LYS A 18 9.95 0.12 5.45
CA LYS A 18 9.19 1.38 5.47
C LYS A 18 8.11 1.42 6.55
N TYR A 19 7.41 0.30 6.74
CA TYR A 19 6.19 0.24 7.54
C TYR A 19 6.33 -0.58 8.82
N GLY A 20 7.34 -1.44 8.96
CA GLY A 20 7.55 -2.29 10.14
C GLY A 20 6.61 -3.50 10.21
N PHE A 21 5.88 -3.79 9.13
CA PHE A 21 4.96 -4.92 9.03
C PHE A 21 4.89 -5.41 7.58
N ASP A 22 4.39 -6.63 7.40
CA ASP A 22 4.35 -7.30 6.09
C ASP A 22 3.26 -6.71 5.17
N PRO A 23 3.40 -6.84 3.84
CA PRO A 23 2.46 -6.26 2.88
C PRO A 23 1.00 -6.70 3.07
N ALA A 24 0.79 -7.89 3.65
CA ALA A 24 -0.54 -8.41 3.96
C ALA A 24 -1.36 -7.49 4.89
N PHE A 25 -0.70 -6.66 5.72
CA PHE A 25 -1.35 -5.76 6.68
C PHE A 25 -1.52 -4.33 6.15
N LEU A 26 -1.14 -4.04 4.90
CA LEU A 26 -1.38 -2.71 4.30
C LEU A 26 -2.87 -2.31 4.31
N PRO A 27 -3.82 -3.20 3.97
CA PRO A 27 -5.24 -2.86 4.04
C PRO A 27 -5.71 -2.51 5.45
N ASP A 28 -5.23 -3.23 6.47
CA ASP A 28 -5.54 -2.95 7.88
C ASP A 28 -4.95 -1.62 8.35
N TYR A 29 -3.73 -1.31 7.92
CA TYR A 29 -3.10 -0.01 8.17
C TYR A 29 -3.93 1.13 7.56
N LYS A 30 -4.33 0.98 6.29
CA LYS A 30 -5.17 1.95 5.57
C LYS A 30 -6.58 2.04 6.12
N ALA A 31 -7.13 0.95 6.64
CA ALA A 31 -8.41 0.95 7.33
C ALA A 31 -8.43 1.90 8.54
N LEU A 32 -7.30 2.01 9.25
CA LEU A 32 -7.19 2.87 10.43
C LEU A 32 -6.90 4.33 10.09
N MET A 33 -5.99 4.60 9.14
CA MET A 33 -5.57 5.98 8.85
C MET A 33 -6.23 6.63 7.62
N GLY A 34 -6.99 5.86 6.85
CA GLY A 34 -7.58 6.27 5.58
C GLY A 34 -6.59 6.34 4.40
N ASP A 35 -7.15 6.67 3.25
CA ASP A 35 -6.43 7.04 2.04
C ASP A 35 -7.10 8.24 1.36
N PRO A 36 -6.50 9.44 1.45
CA PRO A 36 -7.03 10.63 0.79
C PRO A 36 -7.08 10.52 -0.74
N SER A 37 -6.22 9.70 -1.35
CA SER A 37 -6.20 9.53 -2.81
C SER A 37 -7.38 8.69 -3.31
N ASP A 38 -7.84 7.75 -2.48
CA ASP A 38 -9.01 6.90 -2.73
C ASP A 38 -10.28 7.40 -2.00
N ASN A 39 -10.20 8.59 -1.38
CA ASN A 39 -11.31 9.29 -0.72
C ASN A 39 -12.03 8.48 0.41
N TYR A 40 -11.29 7.74 1.24
CA TYR A 40 -11.83 7.15 2.47
C TYR A 40 -10.99 7.55 3.69
N GLY A 41 -11.67 7.85 4.81
CA GLY A 41 -11.07 8.55 5.95
C GLY A 41 -10.41 7.65 7.01
N GLY A 42 -10.73 6.36 7.08
CA GLY A 42 -10.35 5.52 8.22
C GLY A 42 -10.99 6.02 9.53
N VAL A 43 -10.31 5.81 10.66
CA VAL A 43 -10.80 6.24 11.97
C VAL A 43 -10.44 7.70 12.24
N PRO A 44 -11.41 8.58 12.54
CA PRO A 44 -11.14 9.98 12.82
C PRO A 44 -10.11 10.18 13.95
N GLY A 45 -9.06 10.94 13.65
CA GLY A 45 -8.02 11.26 14.62
C GLY A 45 -6.98 10.15 14.86
N ILE A 46 -6.96 9.11 14.00
CA ILE A 46 -5.87 8.12 13.91
C ILE A 46 -5.04 8.40 12.66
N GLY A 47 -3.78 8.80 12.86
CA GLY A 47 -2.84 9.07 11.77
C GLY A 47 -1.87 7.92 11.49
N PRO A 48 -0.97 8.08 10.49
CA PRO A 48 0.02 7.08 10.09
C PRO A 48 0.79 6.43 11.24
N LYS A 49 1.31 7.23 12.18
CA LYS A 49 2.12 6.71 13.31
C LYS A 49 1.32 5.80 14.23
N THR A 50 0.07 6.20 14.53
CA THR A 50 -0.81 5.46 15.43
C THR A 50 -1.32 4.19 14.75
N ALA A 51 -1.73 4.28 13.49
CA ALA A 51 -2.10 3.12 12.70
C ALA A 51 -0.94 2.12 12.60
N GLN A 52 0.29 2.59 12.32
CA GLN A 52 1.48 1.73 12.27
C GLN A 52 1.71 1.00 13.60
N MET A 53 1.69 1.72 14.73
CA MET A 53 1.81 1.10 16.06
C MET A 53 0.72 0.06 16.32
N LEU A 54 -0.54 0.36 15.99
CA LEU A 54 -1.65 -0.59 16.15
C LEU A 54 -1.47 -1.85 15.29
N ILE A 55 -1.06 -1.71 14.03
CA ILE A 55 -0.84 -2.86 13.13
C ILE A 55 0.39 -3.67 13.52
N MET A 56 1.48 -3.03 13.95
CA MET A 56 2.64 -3.77 14.44
C MET A 56 2.28 -4.62 15.66
N ARG A 57 1.42 -4.09 16.55
CA ARG A 57 0.98 -4.74 17.78
C ARG A 57 -0.09 -5.81 17.55
N PHE A 58 -1.16 -5.48 16.85
CA PHE A 58 -2.37 -6.32 16.74
C PHE A 58 -2.49 -7.04 15.40
N LYS A 59 -1.68 -6.67 14.40
CA LYS A 59 -1.69 -7.18 13.02
C LYS A 59 -2.92 -6.77 12.21
N THR A 60 -4.12 -7.06 12.70
CA THR A 60 -5.38 -6.81 11.97
C THR A 60 -6.31 -5.87 12.73
N VAL A 61 -7.18 -5.19 12.00
CA VAL A 61 -8.25 -4.36 12.56
C VAL A 61 -9.17 -5.20 13.44
N GLU A 62 -9.47 -6.44 13.05
CA GLU A 62 -10.28 -7.36 13.85
C GLU A 62 -9.65 -7.60 15.22
N ASN A 63 -8.34 -7.82 15.29
CA ASN A 63 -7.63 -8.02 16.55
C ASN A 63 -7.61 -6.76 17.42
N VAL A 64 -7.50 -5.57 16.81
CA VAL A 64 -7.64 -4.30 17.55
C VAL A 64 -9.00 -4.22 18.24
N TYR A 65 -10.07 -4.56 17.53
CA TYR A 65 -11.43 -4.48 18.08
C TYR A 65 -11.79 -5.66 19.00
N ALA A 66 -11.21 -6.83 18.80
CA ALA A 66 -11.29 -7.95 19.74
C ALA A 66 -10.67 -7.55 21.08
N TYR A 67 -9.46 -6.98 21.05
CA TYR A 67 -8.80 -6.46 22.25
C TYR A 67 -9.67 -5.42 22.98
N LEU A 68 -10.29 -4.47 22.27
CA LEU A 68 -11.15 -3.44 22.88
C LEU A 68 -12.44 -3.99 23.50
N THR A 69 -12.89 -5.15 23.03
CA THR A 69 -14.09 -5.83 23.55
C THR A 69 -13.71 -6.63 24.79
N GLU A 70 -12.61 -7.39 24.72
CA GLU A 70 -12.10 -8.18 25.84
C GLU A 70 -11.56 -7.32 26.98
N SER A 71 -11.03 -6.13 26.69
CA SER A 71 -10.47 -5.22 27.71
C SER A 71 -11.50 -4.53 28.60
N GLU A 72 -12.80 -4.54 28.24
CA GLU A 72 -13.87 -4.14 29.17
C GLU A 72 -14.06 -5.20 30.30
N GLU A 73 -13.63 -6.44 30.07
CA GLU A 73 -13.74 -7.57 31.01
C GLU A 73 -12.38 -8.04 31.56
N GLY A 74 -11.27 -7.64 30.93
CA GLY A 74 -9.93 -8.12 31.25
C GLY A 74 -8.86 -7.02 31.23
N GLN A 75 -8.55 -6.49 32.41
CA GLN A 75 -7.32 -5.76 32.76
C GLN A 75 -6.02 -6.60 32.57
N ALA A 76 -6.06 -7.69 31.78
CA ALA A 76 -5.14 -8.83 31.88
C ALA A 76 -3.94 -8.81 30.93
N LEU A 77 -3.86 -7.86 29.99
CA LEU A 77 -2.68 -7.67 29.14
C LEU A 77 -2.09 -6.32 29.49
N GLY A 78 -1.00 -6.33 30.27
CA GLY A 78 -0.39 -5.21 31.00
C GLY A 78 0.14 -4.02 30.19
N ASP A 79 -0.55 -3.63 29.12
CA ASP A 79 -0.15 -2.56 28.21
C ASP A 79 -1.40 -1.82 27.69
N VAL A 80 -2.02 -1.04 28.57
CA VAL A 80 -3.30 -0.34 28.36
C VAL A 80 -3.18 0.68 27.22
N LEU A 81 -4.12 0.68 26.27
CA LEU A 81 -4.17 1.73 25.26
C LEU A 81 -4.60 3.04 25.93
N PRO A 82 -4.07 4.21 25.50
CA PRO A 82 -4.52 5.48 26.06
C PRO A 82 -6.05 5.61 25.92
N ALA A 83 -6.76 6.00 26.98
CA ALA A 83 -8.23 6.09 26.98
C ALA A 83 -8.78 6.94 25.82
N SER A 84 -8.08 8.01 25.43
CA SER A 84 -8.45 8.85 24.30
C SER A 84 -8.35 8.14 22.95
N LEU A 85 -7.45 7.17 22.80
CA LEU A 85 -7.33 6.33 21.61
C LEU A 85 -8.45 5.28 21.58
N GLU A 86 -8.77 4.68 22.73
CA GLU A 86 -9.87 3.71 22.83
C GLU A 86 -11.21 4.34 22.45
N ILE A 87 -11.50 5.56 22.95
CA ILE A 87 -12.73 6.30 22.60
C ILE A 87 -12.83 6.49 21.08
N LYS A 88 -11.74 6.91 20.42
CA LYS A 88 -11.72 7.09 18.96
C LYS A 88 -11.93 5.79 18.21
N LEU A 89 -11.25 4.72 18.63
CA LEU A 89 -11.38 3.42 18.00
C LEU A 89 -12.81 2.89 18.14
N LYS A 90 -13.38 2.94 19.34
CA LYS A 90 -14.77 2.53 19.61
C LYS A 90 -15.76 3.32 18.75
N ALA A 91 -15.62 4.64 18.68
CA ALA A 91 -16.49 5.49 17.86
C ALA A 91 -16.32 5.26 16.35
N GLY A 92 -15.11 4.97 15.88
CA GLY A 92 -14.79 4.77 14.46
C GLY A 92 -14.79 3.32 13.98
N LYS A 93 -15.41 2.39 14.73
CA LYS A 93 -15.42 0.96 14.38
C LYS A 93 -15.97 0.72 12.97
N GLU A 94 -17.14 1.26 12.69
CA GLU A 94 -17.80 1.07 11.39
C GLU A 94 -16.95 1.66 10.24
N ASP A 95 -16.37 2.83 10.45
CA ASP A 95 -15.47 3.49 9.47
C ASP A 95 -14.22 2.65 9.20
N ALA A 96 -13.63 2.04 10.24
CA ALA A 96 -12.47 1.17 10.08
C ALA A 96 -12.80 -0.06 9.24
N PHE A 97 -13.89 -0.76 9.54
CA PHE A 97 -14.30 -1.95 8.79
C PHE A 97 -14.71 -1.62 7.35
N LEU A 98 -15.42 -0.51 7.14
CA LEU A 98 -15.75 -0.03 5.80
C LEU A 98 -14.49 0.33 5.02
N SER A 99 -13.56 1.08 5.63
CA SER A 99 -12.29 1.46 5.00
C SER A 99 -11.44 0.25 4.68
N LYS A 100 -11.42 -0.78 5.53
CA LYS A 100 -10.75 -2.06 5.23
C LYS A 100 -11.34 -2.71 3.99
N LYS A 101 -12.67 -2.79 3.89
CA LYS A 101 -13.34 -3.36 2.72
C LYS A 101 -12.97 -2.61 1.43
N LEU A 102 -12.82 -1.29 1.50
CA LEU A 102 -12.41 -0.45 0.36
C LEU A 102 -10.91 -0.61 0.02
N ALA A 103 -10.05 -0.78 1.02
CA ALA A 103 -8.61 -0.94 0.84
C ALA A 103 -8.20 -2.32 0.29
N VAL A 104 -9.03 -3.36 0.47
CA VAL A 104 -8.73 -4.71 0.00
C VAL A 104 -8.98 -4.84 -1.51
N ILE A 105 -7.92 -5.19 -2.24
CA ILE A 105 -8.01 -5.49 -3.67
C ILE A 105 -8.83 -6.77 -3.88
N ARG A 106 -9.88 -6.70 -4.72
CA ARG A 106 -10.60 -7.88 -5.20
C ARG A 106 -9.78 -8.63 -6.24
N LYS A 107 -9.46 -9.89 -5.94
CA LYS A 107 -8.63 -10.77 -6.77
C LYS A 107 -9.44 -11.84 -7.51
N ASP A 108 -10.74 -11.86 -7.31
CA ASP A 108 -11.71 -12.83 -7.82
C ASP A 108 -12.54 -12.27 -8.98
N VAL A 109 -12.04 -11.25 -9.67
CA VAL A 109 -12.71 -10.68 -10.84
C VAL A 109 -12.65 -11.70 -11.98
N PRO A 110 -13.79 -12.13 -12.56
CA PRO A 110 -13.77 -13.01 -13.71
C PRO A 110 -13.18 -12.25 -14.91
N LEU A 111 -12.05 -12.74 -15.42
CA LEU A 111 -11.37 -12.19 -16.58
C LEU A 111 -11.43 -13.19 -17.73
N ASP A 112 -11.94 -12.75 -18.87
CA ASP A 112 -11.95 -13.50 -20.12
C ASP A 112 -10.73 -13.09 -20.97
N ILE A 113 -9.54 -13.37 -20.44
CA ILE A 113 -8.26 -13.01 -21.06
C ILE A 113 -7.28 -14.18 -20.91
N ASP A 114 -6.75 -14.66 -22.03
CA ASP A 114 -5.67 -15.64 -22.05
C ASP A 114 -4.32 -14.92 -22.25
N LEU A 115 -3.58 -14.76 -21.14
CA LEU A 115 -2.24 -14.16 -21.14
C LEU A 115 -1.16 -15.10 -21.70
N THR A 116 -1.49 -16.37 -21.96
CA THR A 116 -0.57 -17.38 -22.51
C THR A 116 -0.74 -17.59 -24.02
N SER A 117 -1.73 -16.93 -24.62
CA SER A 117 -1.99 -16.99 -26.06
C SER A 117 -0.79 -16.52 -26.86
N GLU A 118 -0.37 -17.33 -27.84
CA GLU A 118 0.67 -16.95 -28.81
C GLU A 118 0.26 -15.74 -29.66
N ASN A 119 -1.04 -15.48 -29.76
CA ASN A 119 -1.61 -14.31 -30.45
C ASN A 119 -1.72 -13.08 -29.56
N TYR A 120 -1.19 -13.11 -28.32
CA TYR A 120 -1.15 -11.93 -27.48
C TYR A 120 -0.30 -10.85 -28.15
N PRO A 121 -0.85 -9.66 -28.46
CA PRO A 121 -0.13 -8.66 -29.23
C PRO A 121 1.02 -8.09 -28.40
N VAL A 122 2.25 -8.49 -28.73
CA VAL A 122 3.47 -7.93 -28.15
C VAL A 122 4.03 -6.86 -29.09
N GLY A 123 4.25 -5.66 -28.55
CA GLY A 123 4.87 -4.54 -29.28
C GLY A 123 3.88 -3.50 -29.81
N VAL A 124 4.41 -2.55 -30.59
CA VAL A 124 3.63 -1.43 -31.13
C VAL A 124 3.15 -1.77 -32.54
N THR A 125 1.83 -1.84 -32.72
CA THR A 125 1.19 -2.13 -34.01
C THR A 125 1.28 -0.94 -34.98
N GLN A 126 1.08 -1.18 -36.28
CA GLN A 126 1.04 -0.10 -37.28
C GLN A 126 -0.05 0.93 -36.97
N ALA A 127 -1.24 0.47 -36.58
CA ALA A 127 -2.34 1.34 -36.18
C ALA A 127 -1.97 2.26 -35.00
N ALA A 128 -1.18 1.76 -34.03
CA ALA A 128 -0.68 2.59 -32.94
C ALA A 128 0.36 3.63 -33.42
N ARG A 129 1.18 3.31 -34.43
CA ARG A 129 2.14 4.25 -35.03
C ARG A 129 1.43 5.39 -35.74
N ASP A 130 0.46 5.06 -36.59
CA ASP A 130 -0.33 6.03 -37.33
C ASP A 130 -1.06 6.99 -36.37
N PHE A 131 -1.60 6.46 -35.26
CA PHE A 131 -2.19 7.27 -34.19
C PHE A 131 -1.18 8.23 -33.56
N PHE A 132 0.05 7.78 -33.28
CA PHE A 132 1.08 8.64 -32.70
C PHE A 132 1.51 9.74 -33.67
N GLU A 133 1.56 9.47 -34.98
CA GLU A 133 1.85 10.47 -36.01
C GLU A 133 0.74 11.52 -36.07
N GLN A 134 -0.52 11.08 -36.10
CA GLN A 134 -1.69 11.96 -36.09
C GLN A 134 -1.72 12.87 -34.86
N MET A 135 -1.33 12.34 -33.69
CA MET A 135 -1.25 13.09 -32.43
C MET A 135 0.03 13.93 -32.29
N GLY A 136 0.95 13.87 -33.26
CA GLY A 136 2.22 14.61 -33.24
C GLY A 136 3.26 14.09 -32.23
N PHE A 137 3.12 12.85 -31.74
CA PHE A 137 4.01 12.22 -30.75
C PHE A 137 5.33 11.69 -31.35
N SER A 138 5.97 12.51 -32.18
CA SER A 138 7.22 12.17 -32.89
C SER A 138 8.37 11.72 -31.98
N SER A 139 8.46 12.25 -30.75
CA SER A 139 9.49 11.86 -29.78
C SER A 139 9.26 10.46 -29.18
N LEU A 140 8.00 10.05 -29.02
CA LEU A 140 7.65 8.72 -28.53
C LEU A 140 7.83 7.67 -29.63
N LEU A 141 7.46 7.98 -30.88
CA LEU A 141 7.73 7.12 -32.04
C LEU A 141 9.22 6.82 -32.17
N LYS A 142 10.08 7.85 -32.09
CA LYS A 142 11.53 7.65 -32.08
C LYS A 142 11.99 6.70 -30.98
N ARG A 143 11.40 6.74 -29.78
CA ARG A 143 11.75 5.85 -28.67
C ARG A 143 11.33 4.39 -28.93
N VAL A 144 10.16 4.19 -29.51
CA VAL A 144 9.67 2.87 -29.95
C VAL A 144 10.58 2.30 -31.04
N ASP A 145 10.94 3.11 -32.04
CA ASP A 145 11.74 2.68 -33.20
C ASP A 145 13.19 2.38 -32.87
N SER A 146 13.75 3.11 -31.90
CA SER A 146 15.16 2.93 -31.56
C SER A 146 15.43 1.62 -30.81
N GLY A 147 14.40 0.81 -30.50
CA GLY A 147 14.51 -0.36 -29.61
C GLY A 147 15.06 0.02 -28.23
N ASN A 148 15.12 1.31 -27.93
CA ASN A 148 15.91 1.90 -26.86
C ASN A 148 15.01 2.13 -25.64
N GLY A 149 14.14 1.16 -25.37
CA GLY A 149 13.75 0.86 -24.01
C GLY A 149 15.01 0.43 -23.30
N LYS A 150 15.88 1.38 -22.93
CA LYS A 150 16.98 1.09 -22.03
C LYS A 150 16.30 0.43 -20.85
N ASP A 151 16.54 -0.86 -20.63
CA ASP A 151 16.27 -1.49 -19.37
C ASP A 151 16.94 -0.59 -18.36
N HIS A 152 16.13 0.22 -17.67
CA HIS A 152 16.65 0.98 -16.56
C HIS A 152 16.80 -0.06 -15.47
N PRO A 153 18.03 -0.49 -15.12
CA PRO A 153 18.20 -1.40 -14.02
C PRO A 153 17.54 -0.73 -12.82
N MET A 154 16.45 -1.33 -12.33
CA MET A 154 15.77 -0.80 -11.16
C MET A 154 16.79 -0.80 -10.03
N LYS A 155 17.17 0.39 -9.57
CA LYS A 155 18.14 0.51 -8.50
C LYS A 155 17.49 -0.09 -7.25
N LYS A 156 18.03 -1.19 -6.74
CA LYS A 156 17.75 -1.64 -5.36
C LYS A 156 18.30 -0.58 -4.42
N LYS A 157 17.48 0.39 -4.04
CA LYS A 157 17.83 1.36 -3.02
C LYS A 157 17.37 0.78 -1.70
N ILE A 158 18.29 0.14 -0.97
CA ILE A 158 18.09 -0.21 0.43
C ILE A 158 17.72 1.09 1.14
N VAL A 159 16.54 1.14 1.76
CA VAL A 159 16.08 2.35 2.44
C VAL A 159 16.92 2.45 3.71
N LYS A 160 18.02 3.21 3.66
CA LYS A 160 18.83 3.50 4.85
C LYS A 160 17.94 4.20 5.87
N SER A 161 17.56 3.50 6.93
CA SER A 161 16.83 4.09 8.04
C SER A 161 17.70 5.15 8.71
N SER A 162 17.17 6.36 8.83
CA SER A 162 17.74 7.38 9.70
C SER A 162 17.25 7.14 11.12
N LYS A 163 18.21 6.81 11.98
CA LYS A 163 18.18 6.61 13.44
C LYS A 163 17.97 5.17 13.92
N PRO A 164 18.81 4.69 14.85
CA PRO A 164 18.70 3.35 15.40
C PRO A 164 17.39 3.21 16.17
N ALA A 165 16.77 2.03 16.05
CA ALA A 165 15.74 1.59 16.97
C ALA A 165 16.26 1.81 18.40
N LEU A 166 15.48 2.55 19.20
CA LEU A 166 15.69 2.54 20.65
C LEU A 166 15.66 1.07 21.08
N ARG A 167 16.80 0.59 21.61
CA ARG A 167 16.82 -0.60 22.44
C ARG A 167 16.08 -0.22 23.72
N LEU A 168 14.78 -0.48 23.78
CA LEU A 168 14.14 -0.81 25.05
C LEU A 168 14.24 -2.32 25.16
N PHE A 169 14.54 -2.82 26.36
CA PHE A 169 14.86 -4.20 26.72
C PHE A 169 16.37 -4.56 26.57
N ASP A 170 17.17 -3.98 27.46
CA ASP A 170 18.05 -4.80 28.33
C ASP A 170 17.32 -4.98 29.68
#